data_AF-A0A929MR69-F1
#
_entry.id   AF-A0A929MR69-F1
#
_cell.length_a   1.000
_cell.length_b   1.000
_cell.length_c   1.000
_cell.angle_alpha   90.00
_cell.angle_beta   90.00
_cell.angle_gamma   90.00
#
_symmetry.space_group_name_H-M   'P 1'
#
loop_
_entity.id
_entity.type
_entity.pdbx_description
1 polymer ?
#
loop_
_entity_poly.entity_id
_entity_poly.type
_entity_poly.pdbx_seq_one_letter_code
_entity_poly.pdbx_strand_id
1 'polypeptide(L)'
;QVLLQLGPEFPAKVASVINKTYPNQQVVQLISSQIDADRMDYLLRDAYYAGVSYGTFDLTRILRVIRPFKNGIVFDFSGMHAIEDYIVSRYQMYMQVYFHSVSRGMEMVLHSLLTRAKTCYLEKADQMKTQISFLEPFLRGDWLLSDYLRLDDHILSSYFNHWLDEEDVLLADLANRFLTRKPFKSVLTSPEEKTELTIAIDQELVRLGYDPYYYFAENSSFDLPYDYYRVGQISKRTQIELITKMGQIVELSQVSPLVNSLAGKQRGDLRLYFPKEILTTAEDTAADQANENQTTLLAAYYNERNDVTQNIQQRLF
;
A
#
# COMPACT_ATOMS: atom_id res chain seq x y z
N GLN A 1 -9.07 24.23 18.94
CA GLN A 1 -9.66 24.76 20.19
C GLN A 1 -9.29 23.91 21.41
N VAL A 2 -9.50 22.59 21.40
CA VAL A 2 -9.17 21.71 22.54
C VAL A 2 -7.69 21.82 22.98
N LEU A 3 -6.73 21.62 22.07
CA LEU A 3 -5.31 21.68 22.41
C LEU A 3 -4.86 23.04 22.96
N LEU A 4 -5.50 24.14 22.54
CA LEU A 4 -5.19 25.49 23.04
C LEU A 4 -5.59 25.68 24.51
N GLN A 5 -6.53 24.88 25.02
CA GLN A 5 -6.90 24.91 26.44
C GLN A 5 -5.76 24.46 27.36
N LEU A 6 -4.77 23.73 26.82
CA LEU A 6 -3.58 23.27 27.54
C LEU A 6 -2.38 24.24 27.40
N GLY A 7 -2.57 25.35 26.68
CA GLY A 7 -1.58 26.41 26.49
C GLY A 7 -1.42 26.81 25.01
N PRO A 8 -1.00 28.06 24.73
CA PRO A 8 -0.91 28.59 23.36
C PRO A 8 0.08 27.80 22.49
N GLU A 9 1.17 27.31 23.10
CA GLU A 9 2.22 26.54 22.41
C GLU A 9 1.90 25.03 22.29
N PHE A 10 0.87 24.53 22.98
CA PHE A 10 0.61 23.10 23.06
C PHE A 10 0.24 22.46 21.71
N PRO A 11 -0.59 23.08 20.83
CA PRO A 11 -0.84 22.54 19.49
C PRO A 11 0.45 22.38 18.67
N ALA A 12 1.35 23.37 18.75
CA ALA A 12 2.64 23.32 18.04
C ALA A 12 3.53 22.19 18.59
N LYS A 13 3.54 21.98 19.91
CA LYS A 13 4.25 20.85 20.53
C LYS A 13 3.70 19.51 20.05
N VAL A 14 2.37 19.32 20.04
CA VAL A 14 1.74 18.09 19.54
C VAL A 14 2.10 17.85 18.06
N ALA A 15 1.98 18.87 17.22
CA ALA A 15 2.38 18.79 15.81
C ALA A 15 3.86 18.42 15.65
N SER A 16 4.75 18.97 16.48
CA SER A 16 6.18 18.66 16.44
C SER A 16 6.52 17.20 16.81
N VAL A 17 5.67 16.51 17.60
CA VAL A 17 5.82 15.07 17.88
C VAL A 17 5.57 14.27 16.60
N ILE A 18 4.46 14.55 15.91
CA ILE A 18 4.09 13.89 14.64
C ILE A 18 5.14 14.19 13.56
N ASN A 19 5.61 15.45 13.49
CA ASN A 19 6.67 15.88 12.59
C ASN A 19 8.08 15.42 13.00
N LYS A 20 8.23 14.64 14.09
CA LYS A 20 9.51 14.12 14.60
C LYS A 20 10.56 15.17 14.93
N THR A 21 10.14 16.41 15.19
CA THR A 21 11.00 17.54 15.56
C THR A 21 10.95 17.84 17.07
N TYR A 22 10.08 17.17 17.81
CA TYR A 22 10.00 17.34 19.26
C TYR A 22 11.31 16.88 19.95
N PRO A 23 11.85 17.64 20.94
CA PRO A 23 13.17 17.35 21.50
C PRO A 23 13.29 16.00 22.21
N ASN A 24 12.22 15.54 22.87
CA ASN A 24 12.25 14.28 23.60
C ASN A 24 11.98 13.09 22.67
N GLN A 25 13.05 12.38 22.30
CA GLN A 25 12.97 11.21 21.43
C GLN A 25 12.17 10.04 22.01
N GLN A 26 12.05 9.94 23.34
CA GLN A 26 11.19 8.92 23.97
C GLN A 26 9.73 9.12 23.55
N VAL A 27 9.27 10.38 23.50
CA VAL A 27 7.91 10.74 23.09
C VAL A 27 7.72 10.48 21.60
N VAL A 28 8.68 10.91 20.78
CA VAL A 28 8.62 10.73 19.32
C VAL A 28 8.59 9.25 18.95
N GLN A 29 9.49 8.43 19.51
CA GLN A 29 9.61 7.01 19.14
C GLN A 29 8.46 6.14 19.64
N LEU A 30 7.76 6.56 20.70
CA LEU A 30 6.56 5.86 21.17
C LEU A 30 5.43 5.95 20.13
N ILE A 31 5.36 7.06 19.39
CA ILE A 31 4.35 7.32 18.36
C ILE A 31 4.84 6.94 16.96
N SER A 32 6.13 7.13 16.66
CA SER A 32 6.70 6.84 15.34
C SER A 32 8.16 6.35 15.42
N SER A 33 8.35 5.05 15.22
CA SER A 33 9.61 4.31 15.16
C SER A 33 9.44 3.05 14.29
N GLN A 34 10.30 2.03 14.46
CA GLN A 34 10.08 0.71 13.83
C GLN A 34 9.12 -0.18 14.63
N ILE A 35 8.90 0.14 15.90
CA ILE A 35 8.07 -0.61 16.85
C ILE A 35 7.41 0.42 17.80
N ASP A 36 6.44 1.13 17.23
CA ASP A 36 5.68 2.18 17.88
C ASP A 36 4.24 1.72 18.18
N ALA A 37 3.50 2.54 18.92
CA ALA A 37 2.12 2.24 19.27
C ALA A 37 1.20 2.15 18.04
N ASP A 38 1.46 2.96 17.01
CA ASP A 38 0.70 2.98 15.75
C ASP A 38 0.79 1.62 15.03
N ARG A 39 2.01 1.15 14.75
CA ARG A 39 2.27 -0.13 14.10
C ARG A 39 1.79 -1.31 14.92
N MET A 40 2.01 -1.27 16.23
CA MET A 40 1.53 -2.36 17.08
C MET A 40 0.01 -2.46 17.05
N ASP A 41 -0.71 -1.33 17.03
CA ASP A 41 -2.18 -1.33 16.96
C ASP A 41 -2.66 -1.80 15.59
N TYR A 42 -2.25 -1.16 14.49
CA TYR A 42 -2.81 -1.49 13.17
C TYR A 42 -2.46 -2.92 12.75
N LEU A 43 -1.27 -3.45 13.08
CA LEU A 43 -0.94 -4.84 12.73
C LEU A 43 -1.88 -5.83 13.42
N LEU A 44 -2.14 -5.66 14.71
CA LEU A 44 -3.06 -6.53 15.46
C LEU A 44 -4.52 -6.34 15.03
N ARG A 45 -4.92 -5.08 14.83
CA ARG A 45 -6.27 -4.70 14.40
C ARG A 45 -6.57 -5.24 13.02
N ASP A 46 -5.70 -4.99 12.05
CA ASP A 46 -5.89 -5.41 10.67
C ASP A 46 -5.83 -6.94 10.56
N ALA A 47 -4.94 -7.60 11.30
CA ALA A 47 -4.92 -9.06 11.39
C ALA A 47 -6.26 -9.62 11.90
N TYR A 48 -6.82 -8.99 12.95
CA TYR A 48 -8.11 -9.37 13.52
C TYR A 48 -9.26 -9.18 12.53
N TYR A 49 -9.40 -7.99 11.92
CA TYR A 49 -10.50 -7.68 11.00
C TYR A 49 -10.39 -8.37 9.64
N ALA A 50 -9.17 -8.65 9.16
CA ALA A 50 -8.94 -9.44 7.97
C ALA A 50 -9.06 -10.96 8.23
N GLY A 51 -9.12 -11.39 9.49
CA GLY A 51 -9.25 -12.80 9.86
C GLY A 51 -7.98 -13.62 9.64
N VAL A 52 -6.80 -12.99 9.69
CA VAL A 52 -5.51 -13.65 9.47
C VAL A 52 -4.74 -13.81 10.79
N SER A 53 -4.42 -15.05 11.17
CA SER A 53 -3.70 -15.34 12.42
C SER A 53 -2.18 -15.15 12.31
N TYR A 54 -1.64 -15.07 11.08
CA TYR A 54 -0.20 -14.87 10.86
C TYR A 54 0.26 -13.43 11.12
N GLY A 55 -0.65 -12.49 11.35
CA GLY A 55 -0.32 -11.09 11.67
C GLY A 55 -0.23 -10.78 13.16
N THR A 56 -0.40 -11.77 14.04
CA THR A 56 -0.52 -11.55 15.48
C THR A 56 0.78 -11.81 16.24
N PHE A 57 1.14 -10.92 17.17
CA PHE A 57 2.29 -11.05 18.07
C PHE A 57 1.89 -10.74 19.52
N ASP A 58 2.72 -11.13 20.50
CA ASP A 58 2.44 -10.87 21.93
C ASP A 58 2.78 -9.44 22.36
N LEU A 59 1.80 -8.54 22.22
CA LEU A 59 1.86 -7.16 22.71
C LEU A 59 2.17 -7.10 24.21
N THR A 60 1.59 -7.99 25.03
CA THR A 60 1.81 -7.99 26.48
C THR A 60 3.28 -8.25 26.81
N ARG A 61 3.94 -9.13 26.05
CA ARG A 61 5.37 -9.39 26.22
C ARG A 61 6.22 -8.20 25.80
N ILE A 62 5.90 -7.52 24.69
CA ILE A 62 6.61 -6.30 24.25
C ILE A 62 6.49 -5.20 25.31
N LEU A 63 5.28 -4.96 25.84
CA LEU A 63 5.05 -3.96 26.89
C LEU A 63 5.80 -4.28 28.19
N ARG A 64 6.07 -5.55 28.49
CA ARG A 64 6.90 -5.94 29.66
C ARG A 64 8.38 -5.60 29.49
N VAL A 65 8.88 -5.54 28.25
CA VAL A 65 10.32 -5.38 27.97
C VAL A 65 10.69 -4.02 27.41
N ILE A 66 9.74 -3.20 26.97
CA ILE A 66 10.00 -1.81 26.54
C ILE A 66 10.55 -0.95 27.69
N ARG A 67 11.58 -0.14 27.43
CA ARG A 67 12.26 0.71 28.41
C ARG A 67 12.53 2.11 27.82
N PRO A 68 12.29 3.19 28.58
CA PRO A 68 12.79 4.49 28.19
C PRO A 68 14.32 4.51 28.30
N PHE A 69 14.98 5.16 27.35
CA PHE A 69 16.42 5.36 27.32
C PHE A 69 16.76 6.82 26.99
N LYS A 70 17.98 7.27 27.31
CA LYS A 70 18.38 8.69 27.17
C LYS A 70 18.07 9.27 25.78
N ASN A 71 18.20 8.45 24.74
CA ASN A 71 18.04 8.85 23.34
C ASN A 71 16.79 8.26 22.66
N GLY A 72 15.83 7.70 23.41
CA GLY A 72 14.66 7.08 22.80
C GLY A 72 14.11 5.90 23.59
N ILE A 73 13.71 4.85 22.89
CA ILE A 73 13.15 3.62 23.44
C ILE A 73 14.08 2.46 23.11
N VAL A 74 14.33 1.61 24.11
CA VAL A 74 15.06 0.34 23.95
C VAL A 74 14.22 -0.78 24.54
N PHE A 75 14.58 -2.02 24.25
CA PHE A 75 13.89 -3.19 24.79
C PHE A 75 14.86 -4.07 25.57
N ASP A 76 14.42 -4.61 26.71
CA ASP A 76 15.23 -5.57 27.46
C ASP A 76 15.55 -6.79 26.59
N PHE A 77 16.82 -7.19 26.56
CA PHE A 77 17.30 -8.31 25.73
C PHE A 77 16.52 -9.62 25.97
N SER A 78 15.97 -9.84 27.16
CA SER A 78 15.12 -11.02 27.45
C SER A 78 13.82 -11.07 26.63
N GLY A 79 13.44 -9.96 26.00
CA GLY A 79 12.29 -9.84 25.13
C GLY A 79 12.56 -10.04 23.64
N MET A 80 13.79 -10.33 23.24
CA MET A 80 14.21 -10.42 21.83
C MET A 80 13.22 -11.23 20.98
N HIS A 81 12.82 -12.42 21.41
CA HIS A 81 11.91 -13.28 20.65
C HIS A 81 10.50 -12.70 20.45
N ALA A 82 10.00 -11.87 21.36
CA ALA A 82 8.72 -11.19 21.16
C ALA A 82 8.81 -10.08 20.09
N ILE A 83 10.00 -9.49 19.96
CA ILE A 83 10.29 -8.49 18.93
C ILE A 83 10.52 -9.19 17.58
N GLU A 84 11.18 -10.35 17.57
CA GLU A 84 11.26 -11.20 16.37
C GLU A 84 9.87 -11.58 15.86
N ASP A 85 8.98 -12.01 16.75
CA ASP A 85 7.59 -12.34 16.44
C ASP A 85 6.83 -11.16 15.83
N TYR A 86 7.01 -9.95 16.40
CA TYR A 86 6.50 -8.71 15.81
C TYR A 86 7.02 -8.46 14.38
N ILE A 87 8.32 -8.64 14.13
CA ILE A 87 8.92 -8.45 12.80
C ILE A 87 8.38 -9.48 11.80
N VAL A 88 8.24 -10.74 12.21
CA VAL A 88 7.66 -11.81 11.36
C VAL A 88 6.19 -11.52 11.06
N SER A 89 5.41 -11.14 12.08
CA SER A 89 3.99 -10.78 11.93
C SER A 89 3.82 -9.60 10.98
N ARG A 90 4.63 -8.55 11.15
CA ARG A 90 4.67 -7.41 10.24
C ARG A 90 4.98 -7.85 8.82
N TYR A 91 6.02 -8.67 8.62
CA TYR A 91 6.36 -9.20 7.32
C TYR A 91 5.18 -9.93 6.66
N GLN A 92 4.51 -10.80 7.40
CA GLN A 92 3.37 -11.57 6.91
C GLN A 92 2.20 -10.66 6.55
N MET A 93 1.88 -9.64 7.36
CA MET A 93 0.82 -8.67 7.04
C MET A 93 1.09 -7.91 5.73
N TYR A 94 2.33 -7.49 5.50
CA TYR A 94 2.70 -6.84 4.23
C TYR A 94 2.51 -7.77 3.04
N MET A 95 3.02 -8.99 3.12
CA MET A 95 2.96 -9.93 1.99
C MET A 95 1.55 -10.45 1.69
N GLN A 96 0.74 -10.68 2.73
CA GLN A 96 -0.57 -11.31 2.61
C GLN A 96 -1.72 -10.32 2.46
N VAL A 97 -1.62 -9.13 3.08
CA VAL A 97 -2.73 -8.18 3.15
C VAL A 97 -2.42 -6.92 2.36
N TYR A 98 -1.37 -6.18 2.73
CA TYR A 98 -1.12 -4.85 2.15
C TYR A 98 -0.67 -4.93 0.68
N PHE A 99 0.06 -5.97 0.29
CA PHE A 99 0.51 -6.18 -1.08
C PHE A 99 -0.36 -7.13 -1.90
N HIS A 100 -1.53 -7.47 -1.38
CA HIS A 100 -2.45 -8.35 -2.07
C HIS A 100 -2.83 -7.77 -3.45
N SER A 101 -2.56 -8.54 -4.50
CA SER A 101 -2.63 -8.07 -5.89
C SER A 101 -4.02 -7.56 -6.27
N VAL A 102 -5.08 -8.19 -5.75
CA VAL A 102 -6.47 -7.82 -6.02
C VAL A 102 -6.87 -6.51 -5.35
N SER A 103 -6.37 -6.24 -4.13
CA SER A 103 -6.65 -4.99 -3.41
C SER A 103 -6.02 -3.81 -4.14
N ARG A 104 -4.76 -3.97 -4.55
CA ARG A 104 -4.07 -3.02 -5.43
C ARG A 104 -4.75 -2.88 -6.80
N GLY A 105 -5.33 -3.95 -7.34
CA GLY A 105 -6.13 -3.89 -8.55
C GLY A 105 -7.39 -3.02 -8.42
N MET A 106 -8.03 -2.98 -7.24
CA MET A 106 -9.11 -2.03 -6.95
C MET A 106 -8.58 -0.60 -6.77
N GLU A 107 -7.41 -0.43 -6.16
CA GLU A 107 -6.75 0.87 -6.03
C GLU A 107 -6.45 1.48 -7.40
N MET A 108 -5.99 0.67 -8.37
CA MET A 108 -5.76 1.15 -9.75
C MET A 108 -7.07 1.60 -10.41
N VAL A 109 -8.16 0.86 -10.22
CA VAL A 109 -9.50 1.29 -10.69
C VAL A 109 -9.91 2.61 -10.06
N LEU A 110 -9.75 2.76 -8.74
CA LEU A 110 -10.08 4.00 -8.02
C LEU A 110 -9.23 5.18 -8.50
N HIS A 111 -7.94 4.98 -8.70
CA HIS A 111 -7.04 5.99 -9.24
C HIS A 111 -7.50 6.44 -10.63
N SER A 112 -7.78 5.50 -11.54
CA SER A 112 -8.30 5.80 -12.88
C SER A 112 -9.65 6.49 -12.84
N LEU A 113 -10.55 6.08 -11.94
CA LEU A 113 -11.86 6.69 -11.73
C LEU A 113 -11.73 8.16 -11.34
N LEU A 114 -10.93 8.46 -10.31
CA LEU A 114 -10.72 9.84 -9.84
C LEU A 114 -9.97 10.68 -10.88
N THR A 115 -9.03 10.08 -11.62
CA THR A 115 -8.35 10.73 -12.74
C THR A 115 -9.33 11.10 -13.84
N ARG A 116 -10.21 10.17 -14.24
CA ARG A 116 -11.23 10.42 -15.26
C ARG A 116 -12.24 11.47 -14.80
N ALA A 117 -12.66 11.41 -13.54
CA ALA A 117 -13.54 12.42 -12.94
C ALA A 117 -12.92 13.81 -12.99
N LYS A 118 -11.62 13.93 -12.69
CA LYS A 118 -10.87 15.19 -12.83
C LYS A 118 -10.87 15.69 -14.26
N THR A 119 -10.58 14.83 -15.24
CA THR A 119 -10.59 15.20 -16.68
C THR A 119 -11.98 15.67 -17.11
N CYS A 120 -13.04 14.90 -16.81
CA CYS A 120 -14.41 15.27 -17.15
C CYS A 120 -14.79 16.62 -16.52
N TYR A 121 -14.43 16.83 -15.27
CA TYR A 121 -14.71 18.08 -14.57
C TYR A 121 -13.96 19.27 -15.19
N LEU A 122 -12.67 19.14 -15.50
CA LEU A 122 -11.89 20.26 -16.03
C LEU A 122 -12.23 20.60 -17.49
N GLU A 123 -12.62 19.62 -18.29
CA GLU A 123 -12.90 19.82 -19.72
C GLU A 123 -14.38 20.04 -20.03
N LYS A 124 -15.28 19.45 -19.23
CA LYS A 124 -16.70 19.31 -19.55
C LYS A 124 -17.59 19.47 -18.30
N ALA A 125 -17.22 20.37 -17.39
CA ALA A 125 -17.97 20.60 -16.14
C ALA A 125 -19.47 20.85 -16.37
N ASP A 126 -19.80 21.57 -17.43
CA ASP A 126 -21.16 21.95 -17.83
C ASP A 126 -22.00 20.77 -18.37
N GLN A 127 -21.33 19.67 -18.75
CA GLN A 127 -21.96 18.46 -19.30
C GLN A 127 -22.14 17.38 -18.23
N MET A 128 -21.50 17.52 -17.05
CA MET A 128 -21.72 16.59 -15.95
C MET A 128 -23.12 16.76 -15.38
N LYS A 129 -23.86 15.66 -15.25
CA LYS A 129 -25.22 15.65 -14.69
C LYS A 129 -25.20 15.92 -13.19
N THR A 130 -24.15 15.46 -12.52
CA THR A 130 -24.05 15.47 -11.07
C THR A 130 -23.16 16.60 -10.59
N GLN A 131 -23.68 17.41 -9.67
CA GLN A 131 -22.86 18.37 -8.94
C GLN A 131 -22.00 17.65 -7.90
N ILE A 132 -20.69 17.85 -7.97
CA ILE A 132 -19.70 17.23 -7.09
C ILE A 132 -19.10 18.23 -6.11
N SER A 133 -19.95 19.05 -5.47
CA SER A 133 -19.54 20.25 -4.73
C SER A 133 -18.49 20.01 -3.63
N PHE A 134 -18.48 18.82 -3.02
CA PHE A 134 -17.48 18.50 -1.99
C PHE A 134 -16.13 18.04 -2.58
N LEU A 135 -16.12 17.51 -3.82
CA LEU A 135 -14.91 17.01 -4.48
C LEU A 135 -14.30 18.04 -5.43
N GLU A 136 -15.12 18.97 -5.95
CA GLU A 136 -14.72 20.05 -6.85
C GLU A 136 -13.46 20.83 -6.43
N PRO A 137 -13.31 21.28 -5.16
CA PRO A 137 -12.10 21.98 -4.72
C PRO A 137 -10.81 21.17 -4.95
N PHE A 138 -10.89 19.85 -4.75
CA PHE A 138 -9.77 18.92 -4.94
C PHE A 138 -9.46 18.69 -6.42
N LEU A 139 -10.47 18.61 -7.27
CA LEU A 139 -10.27 18.45 -8.72
C LEU A 139 -9.64 19.71 -9.34
N ARG A 140 -10.00 20.90 -8.85
CA ARG A 140 -9.37 22.18 -9.23
C ARG A 140 -7.97 22.37 -8.65
N GLY A 141 -7.67 21.73 -7.52
CA GLY A 141 -6.43 21.92 -6.78
C GLY A 141 -6.42 23.16 -5.88
N ASP A 142 -7.60 23.74 -5.60
CA ASP A 142 -7.79 24.89 -4.71
C ASP A 142 -8.78 24.50 -3.62
N TRP A 143 -8.26 23.98 -2.50
CA TRP A 143 -9.06 23.45 -1.40
C TRP A 143 -8.59 24.01 -0.06
N LEU A 144 -9.54 24.16 0.86
CA LEU A 144 -9.30 24.57 2.24
C LEU A 144 -9.37 23.36 3.17
N LEU A 145 -8.82 23.49 4.38
CA LEU A 145 -8.93 22.45 5.41
C LEU A 145 -10.41 22.09 5.70
N SER A 146 -11.32 23.06 5.65
CA SER A 146 -12.75 22.82 5.83
C SER A 146 -13.35 21.93 4.75
N ASP A 147 -12.82 21.96 3.53
CA ASP A 147 -13.27 21.08 2.45
C ASP A 147 -12.77 19.65 2.71
N TYR A 148 -11.52 19.52 3.14
CA TYR A 148 -10.91 18.20 3.44
C TYR A 148 -11.63 17.51 4.59
N LEU A 149 -11.95 18.24 5.65
CA LEU A 149 -12.68 17.72 6.81
C LEU A 149 -14.13 17.33 6.50
N ARG A 150 -14.68 17.76 5.37
CA ARG A 150 -16.01 17.37 4.92
C ARG A 150 -15.98 16.16 4.00
N LEU A 151 -14.83 15.70 3.52
CA LEU A 151 -14.74 14.50 2.69
C LEU A 151 -14.64 13.25 3.56
N ASP A 152 -15.38 12.22 3.15
CA ASP A 152 -15.29 10.86 3.68
C ASP A 152 -15.64 9.84 2.58
N ASP A 153 -15.49 8.56 2.92
CA ASP A 153 -15.74 7.45 1.99
C ASP A 153 -17.20 7.38 1.53
N HIS A 154 -18.16 7.84 2.34
CA HIS A 154 -19.58 7.83 1.99
C HIS A 154 -19.88 8.87 0.91
N ILE A 155 -19.28 10.05 1.00
CA ILE A 155 -19.40 11.10 -0.02
C ILE A 155 -18.80 10.62 -1.34
N LEU A 156 -17.60 10.04 -1.32
CA LEU A 156 -16.99 9.47 -2.51
C LEU A 156 -17.87 8.38 -3.12
N SER A 157 -18.36 7.45 -2.29
CA SER A 157 -19.26 6.36 -2.74
C SER A 157 -20.55 6.90 -3.36
N SER A 158 -21.11 7.98 -2.81
CA SER A 158 -22.29 8.66 -3.37
C SER A 158 -22.01 9.22 -4.76
N TYR A 159 -20.86 9.87 -4.96
CA TYR A 159 -20.48 10.37 -6.28
C TYR A 159 -20.23 9.24 -7.27
N PHE A 160 -19.57 8.16 -6.85
CA PHE A 160 -19.37 7.00 -7.71
C PHE A 160 -20.70 6.42 -8.16
N ASN A 161 -21.71 6.40 -7.28
CA ASN A 161 -23.04 5.92 -7.64
C ASN A 161 -23.71 6.82 -8.68
N HIS A 162 -23.65 8.13 -8.51
CA HIS A 162 -24.17 9.08 -9.50
C HIS A 162 -23.45 9.01 -10.84
N TRP A 163 -22.14 8.74 -10.82
CA TRP A 163 -21.34 8.62 -12.04
C TRP A 163 -21.71 7.43 -12.93
N LEU A 164 -22.51 6.47 -12.44
CA LEU A 164 -23.08 5.41 -13.26
C LEU A 164 -24.04 5.94 -14.34
N ASP A 165 -24.68 7.10 -14.09
CA ASP A 165 -25.66 7.71 -14.98
C ASP A 165 -25.06 8.83 -15.87
N GLU A 166 -23.77 9.12 -15.75
CA GLU A 166 -23.07 10.11 -16.57
C GLU A 166 -22.95 9.65 -18.03
N GLU A 167 -22.89 10.60 -18.97
CA GLU A 167 -22.76 10.28 -20.40
C GLU A 167 -21.36 9.78 -20.78
N ASP A 168 -20.35 10.11 -19.96
CA ASP A 168 -18.99 9.67 -20.18
C ASP A 168 -18.85 8.18 -19.87
N VAL A 169 -18.74 7.38 -20.94
CA VAL A 169 -18.70 5.92 -20.87
C VAL A 169 -17.53 5.41 -20.00
N LEU A 170 -16.37 6.07 -20.04
CA LEU A 170 -15.21 5.67 -19.24
C LEU A 170 -15.45 5.92 -17.76
N LEU A 171 -15.99 7.10 -17.40
CA LEU A 171 -16.32 7.45 -16.03
C LEU A 171 -17.35 6.47 -15.44
N ALA A 172 -18.43 6.20 -16.20
CA ALA A 172 -19.48 5.28 -15.79
C ALA A 172 -18.97 3.84 -15.65
N ASP A 173 -18.12 3.36 -16.56
CA ASP A 173 -17.51 2.02 -16.45
C ASP A 173 -16.58 1.90 -15.24
N LEU A 174 -15.68 2.87 -15.02
CA LEU A 174 -14.76 2.85 -13.88
C LEU A 174 -15.50 2.93 -12.53
N ALA A 175 -16.56 3.75 -12.45
CA ALA A 175 -17.44 3.81 -11.29
C ALA A 175 -18.14 2.47 -11.04
N ASN A 176 -18.70 1.87 -12.10
CA ASN A 176 -19.32 0.55 -12.05
C ASN A 176 -18.32 -0.52 -11.60
N ARG A 177 -17.09 -0.51 -12.12
CA ARG A 177 -16.04 -1.45 -11.71
C ARG A 177 -15.72 -1.31 -10.23
N PHE A 178 -15.60 -0.09 -9.71
CA PHE A 178 -15.32 0.12 -8.29
C PHE A 178 -16.48 -0.38 -7.41
N LEU A 179 -17.71 0.03 -7.70
CA LEU A 179 -18.91 -0.31 -6.91
C LEU A 179 -19.30 -1.79 -6.99
N THR A 180 -19.13 -2.43 -8.15
CA THR A 180 -19.44 -3.85 -8.36
C THR A 180 -18.24 -4.78 -8.17
N ARG A 181 -17.14 -4.23 -7.64
CA ARG A 181 -15.92 -4.97 -7.28
C ARG A 181 -15.31 -5.77 -8.45
N LYS A 182 -15.07 -5.08 -9.57
CA LYS A 182 -14.35 -5.58 -10.75
C LYS A 182 -12.91 -5.01 -10.80
N PRO A 183 -11.98 -5.57 -10.02
CA PRO A 183 -10.59 -5.10 -10.00
C PRO A 183 -9.91 -5.31 -11.35
N PHE A 184 -8.91 -4.48 -11.64
CA PHE A 184 -7.94 -4.83 -12.68
C PHE A 184 -7.19 -6.11 -12.30
N LYS A 185 -6.99 -6.98 -13.29
CA LYS A 185 -6.11 -8.13 -13.20
C LYS A 185 -4.67 -7.67 -13.39
N SER A 186 -3.71 -8.50 -13.01
CA SER A 186 -2.30 -8.18 -13.16
C SER A 186 -1.47 -9.38 -13.56
N VAL A 187 -0.29 -9.11 -14.12
CA VAL A 187 0.83 -10.06 -14.24
C VAL A 187 2.05 -9.53 -13.51
N LEU A 188 2.85 -10.43 -12.95
CA LEU A 188 4.22 -10.14 -12.51
C LEU A 188 5.11 -9.82 -13.70
N THR A 189 6.10 -8.95 -13.48
CA THR A 189 7.12 -8.64 -14.48
C THR A 189 8.47 -8.32 -13.82
N SER A 190 9.56 -8.53 -14.55
CA SER A 190 10.89 -8.04 -14.20
C SER A 190 11.24 -6.76 -14.98
N PRO A 191 12.27 -5.99 -14.58
CA PRO A 191 12.77 -4.86 -15.37
C PRO A 191 13.10 -5.21 -16.83
N GLU A 192 13.56 -6.43 -17.09
CA GLU A 192 13.92 -6.91 -18.42
C GLU A 192 12.68 -7.20 -19.29
N GLU A 193 11.65 -7.81 -18.72
CA GLU A 193 10.42 -8.22 -19.43
C GLU A 193 9.38 -7.10 -19.55
N LYS A 194 9.47 -6.09 -18.68
CA LYS A 194 8.48 -5.02 -18.53
C LYS A 194 8.10 -4.36 -19.85
N THR A 195 9.10 -4.02 -20.67
CA THR A 195 8.89 -3.26 -21.91
C THR A 195 8.04 -4.07 -22.89
N GLU A 196 8.38 -5.34 -23.09
CA GLU A 196 7.67 -6.25 -23.99
C GLU A 196 6.23 -6.47 -23.51
N LEU A 197 6.03 -6.76 -22.22
CA LEU A 197 4.70 -6.99 -21.66
C LEU A 197 3.83 -5.73 -21.70
N THR A 198 4.42 -4.56 -21.45
CA THR A 198 3.69 -3.28 -21.56
C THR A 198 3.17 -3.06 -22.97
N ILE A 199 4.00 -3.29 -23.99
CA ILE A 199 3.60 -3.15 -25.40
C ILE A 199 2.49 -4.15 -25.74
N ALA A 200 2.63 -5.42 -25.32
CA ALA A 200 1.63 -6.45 -25.58
C ALA A 200 0.27 -6.10 -24.96
N ILE A 201 0.26 -5.65 -23.69
CA ILE A 201 -0.97 -5.27 -22.98
C ILE A 201 -1.60 -4.02 -23.61
N ASP A 202 -0.81 -3.00 -23.92
CA ASP A 202 -1.27 -1.74 -24.54
C ASP A 202 -1.95 -2.00 -25.89
N GLN A 203 -1.34 -2.83 -26.75
CA GLN A 203 -1.91 -3.18 -28.05
C GLN A 203 -3.23 -3.96 -27.91
N GLU A 204 -3.34 -4.86 -26.94
CA GLU A 204 -4.58 -5.60 -26.69
C GLU A 204 -5.69 -4.72 -26.10
N LEU A 205 -5.34 -3.75 -25.24
CA LEU A 205 -6.26 -2.73 -24.74
C LEU A 205 -6.86 -1.95 -25.90
N VAL A 206 -6.03 -1.40 -26.79
CA VAL A 206 -6.47 -0.65 -27.97
C VAL A 206 -7.32 -1.52 -28.90
N ARG A 207 -6.91 -2.77 -29.13
CA ARG A 207 -7.67 -3.72 -29.97
C ARG A 207 -9.08 -3.98 -29.44
N LEU A 208 -9.25 -4.00 -28.12
CA LEU A 208 -10.54 -4.21 -27.45
C LEU A 208 -11.29 -2.91 -27.14
N GLY A 209 -10.78 -1.75 -27.57
CA GLY A 209 -11.42 -0.45 -27.42
C GLY A 209 -11.27 0.18 -26.04
N TYR A 210 -10.32 -0.28 -25.23
CA TYR A 210 -9.95 0.36 -23.97
C TYR A 210 -8.91 1.45 -24.22
N ASP A 211 -9.03 2.56 -23.49
CA ASP A 211 -8.00 3.60 -23.43
C ASP A 211 -6.89 3.18 -22.46
N PRO A 212 -5.65 2.92 -22.91
CA PRO A 212 -4.58 2.50 -22.03
C PRO A 212 -4.28 3.50 -20.91
N TYR A 213 -4.54 4.80 -21.11
CA TYR A 213 -4.30 5.79 -20.08
C TYR A 213 -5.11 5.55 -18.79
N TYR A 214 -6.33 5.02 -18.91
CA TYR A 214 -7.20 4.75 -17.77
C TYR A 214 -7.25 3.27 -17.38
N TYR A 215 -6.93 2.37 -18.31
CA TYR A 215 -7.09 0.94 -18.09
C TYR A 215 -5.77 0.19 -17.94
N PHE A 216 -4.62 0.84 -18.12
CA PHE A 216 -3.31 0.28 -17.81
C PHE A 216 -2.69 0.99 -16.61
N ALA A 217 -2.08 0.23 -15.71
CA ALA A 217 -1.31 0.80 -14.62
C ALA A 217 -0.12 -0.06 -14.24
N GLU A 218 0.96 0.59 -13.85
CA GLU A 218 2.12 -0.05 -13.24
C GLU A 218 2.07 0.19 -11.73
N ASN A 219 2.28 -0.86 -10.95
CA ASN A 219 2.41 -0.73 -9.51
C ASN A 219 3.54 -1.61 -8.99
N SER A 220 4.32 -1.07 -8.06
CA SER A 220 5.38 -1.80 -7.39
C SER A 220 5.16 -1.82 -5.88
N SER A 221 5.49 -2.95 -5.27
CA SER A 221 5.35 -3.16 -3.81
C SER A 221 6.70 -3.26 -3.10
N PHE A 222 7.70 -2.52 -3.58
CA PHE A 222 9.02 -2.50 -2.94
C PHE A 222 8.96 -1.76 -1.61
N ASP A 223 8.48 -2.41 -0.54
CA ASP A 223 8.71 -1.96 0.82
C ASP A 223 9.62 -2.93 1.57
N LEU A 224 10.40 -2.37 2.49
CA LEU A 224 11.25 -3.15 3.36
C LEU A 224 10.45 -3.48 4.62
N PRO A 225 10.16 -4.77 4.90
CA PRO A 225 9.45 -5.18 6.12
C PRO A 225 10.17 -4.71 7.38
N TYR A 226 11.50 -4.65 7.28
CA TYR A 226 12.39 -4.05 8.25
C TYR A 226 13.55 -3.37 7.49
N ASP A 227 13.69 -2.06 7.69
CA ASP A 227 14.75 -1.24 7.11
C ASP A 227 15.71 -0.80 8.22
N TYR A 228 16.97 -1.19 8.11
CA TYR A 228 18.04 -0.91 9.07
C TYR A 228 19.31 -0.49 8.32
N TYR A 229 20.20 0.17 9.05
CA TYR A 229 21.40 0.79 8.48
C TYR A 229 22.30 -0.22 7.74
N ARG A 230 22.52 0.03 6.45
CA ARG A 230 23.60 -0.57 5.64
C ARG A 230 24.73 0.43 5.47
N VAL A 231 25.97 -0.04 5.61
CA VAL A 231 27.17 0.78 5.42
C VAL A 231 27.13 1.42 4.02
N GLY A 232 27.01 2.74 3.97
CA GLY A 232 26.95 3.53 2.72
C GLY A 232 25.59 4.12 2.33
N GLN A 233 24.50 3.79 3.03
CA GLN A 233 23.19 4.43 2.83
C GLN A 233 22.85 5.38 4.00
N ILE A 234 22.63 6.66 3.70
CA ILE A 234 22.15 7.66 4.67
C ILE A 234 20.65 7.44 4.89
N SER A 235 20.27 6.35 5.56
CA SER A 235 18.91 6.16 6.04
C SER A 235 18.91 6.31 7.57
N LYS A 236 18.37 7.44 8.05
CA LYS A 236 18.05 7.71 9.46
C LYS A 236 16.82 6.92 9.95
N ARG A 237 16.43 5.81 9.30
CA ARG A 237 15.33 4.99 9.81
C ARG A 237 15.77 4.34 11.12
N THR A 238 14.96 4.56 12.17
CA THR A 238 15.22 4.16 13.56
C THR A 238 15.51 2.66 13.65
N GLN A 239 16.59 2.26 14.29
CA GLN A 239 16.90 0.85 14.55
C GLN A 239 16.04 0.32 15.71
N ILE A 240 15.89 -1.00 15.84
CA ILE A 240 15.36 -1.59 17.08
C ILE A 240 16.53 -1.96 17.98
N GLU A 241 16.65 -1.24 19.09
CA GLU A 241 17.73 -1.38 20.05
C GLU A 241 17.33 -2.26 21.25
N LEU A 242 18.19 -3.18 21.62
CA LEU A 242 18.07 -4.04 22.80
C LEU A 242 19.10 -3.64 23.85
N ILE A 243 18.71 -3.63 25.13
CA ILE A 243 19.61 -3.41 26.27
C ILE A 243 19.86 -4.71 27.03
N THR A 244 21.13 -5.06 27.21
CA THR A 244 21.54 -6.24 28.00
C THR A 244 21.53 -5.93 29.49
N LYS A 245 21.61 -6.97 30.34
CA LYS A 245 21.74 -6.81 31.80
C LYS A 245 23.00 -6.03 32.21
N MET A 246 24.02 -5.98 31.35
CA MET A 246 25.26 -5.22 31.57
C MET A 246 25.16 -3.77 31.08
N GLY A 247 23.99 -3.34 30.58
CA GLY A 247 23.75 -1.99 30.06
C GLY A 247 24.29 -1.75 28.65
N GLN A 248 24.73 -2.79 27.95
CA GLN A 248 25.17 -2.68 26.56
C GLN A 248 23.96 -2.60 25.62
N ILE A 249 24.04 -1.71 24.64
CA ILE A 249 23.03 -1.58 23.58
C ILE A 249 23.49 -2.38 22.36
N VAL A 250 22.60 -3.20 21.82
CA VAL A 250 22.82 -3.98 20.59
C VAL A 250 21.62 -3.81 19.65
N GLU A 251 21.86 -3.77 18.34
CA GLU A 251 20.77 -3.70 17.36
C GLU A 251 20.21 -5.10 17.08
N LEU A 252 18.90 -5.21 16.92
CA LEU A 252 18.18 -6.48 16.78
C LEU A 252 18.74 -7.40 15.68
N SER A 253 18.99 -6.90 14.48
CA SER A 253 19.48 -7.72 13.36
C SER A 253 20.90 -8.27 13.59
N GLN A 254 21.71 -7.62 14.44
CA GLN A 254 23.05 -8.11 14.78
C GLN A 254 23.01 -9.36 15.67
N VAL A 255 21.93 -9.54 16.43
CA VAL A 255 21.79 -10.63 17.41
C VAL A 255 20.70 -11.64 17.04
N SER A 256 19.84 -11.33 16.07
CA SER A 256 18.80 -12.21 15.56
C SER A 256 19.11 -12.65 14.11
N PRO A 257 19.52 -13.92 13.89
CA PRO A 257 19.69 -14.47 12.55
C PRO A 257 18.39 -14.43 11.72
N LEU A 258 17.24 -14.60 12.38
CA LEU A 258 15.92 -14.54 11.75
C LEU A 258 15.65 -13.16 11.17
N VAL A 259 15.77 -12.11 12.00
CA VAL A 259 15.55 -10.73 11.56
C VAL A 259 16.57 -10.36 10.49
N ASN A 260 17.85 -10.70 10.67
CA ASN A 260 18.89 -10.46 9.65
C ASN A 260 18.55 -11.09 8.28
N SER A 261 17.92 -12.27 8.26
CA SER A 261 17.53 -12.95 7.01
C SER A 261 16.37 -12.27 6.27
N LEU A 262 15.50 -11.58 7.01
CA LEU A 262 14.38 -10.79 6.48
C LEU A 262 14.84 -9.39 6.09
N ALA A 263 15.82 -8.86 6.82
CA ALA A 263 16.24 -7.48 6.72
C ALA A 263 17.10 -7.21 5.48
N GLY A 264 16.84 -6.07 4.82
CA GLY A 264 17.62 -5.56 3.69
C GLY A 264 17.49 -6.34 2.37
N LYS A 265 16.74 -7.44 2.30
CA LYS A 265 16.30 -7.98 1.01
C LYS A 265 15.11 -7.15 0.57
N GLN A 266 15.24 -6.36 -0.50
CA GLN A 266 14.06 -5.81 -1.16
C GLN A 266 13.21 -6.99 -1.59
N ARG A 267 12.04 -7.09 -0.97
CA ARG A 267 11.01 -8.06 -1.31
C ARG A 267 9.82 -7.24 -1.74
N GLY A 268 9.34 -7.52 -2.93
CA GLY A 268 8.32 -6.74 -3.59
C GLY A 268 8.17 -7.30 -4.98
N ASP A 269 7.03 -7.00 -5.57
CA ASP A 269 6.76 -7.28 -6.96
C ASP A 269 6.69 -6.00 -7.78
N LEU A 270 6.89 -6.17 -9.07
CA LEU A 270 6.46 -5.24 -10.07
C LEU A 270 5.31 -5.89 -10.83
N ARG A 271 4.17 -5.19 -10.92
CA ARG A 271 2.96 -5.69 -11.54
C ARG A 271 2.44 -4.71 -12.57
N LEU A 272 1.98 -5.27 -13.69
CA LEU A 272 1.24 -4.55 -14.72
C LEU A 272 -0.24 -4.90 -14.59
N TYR A 273 -1.09 -3.90 -14.41
CA TYR A 273 -2.52 -4.00 -14.18
C TYR A 273 -3.32 -3.63 -15.43
N PHE A 274 -4.36 -4.40 -15.71
CA PHE A 274 -5.23 -4.26 -16.88
C PHE A 274 -6.62 -4.87 -16.62
N PRO A 275 -7.66 -4.57 -17.42
CA PRO A 275 -8.99 -5.16 -17.29
C PRO A 275 -8.92 -6.68 -17.45
N LYS A 276 -9.61 -7.43 -16.60
CA LYS A 276 -9.64 -8.90 -16.68
C LYS A 276 -10.09 -9.39 -18.05
N GLU A 277 -10.92 -8.62 -18.73
CA GLU A 277 -11.43 -8.87 -20.07
C GLU A 277 -10.31 -9.14 -21.09
N ILE A 278 -9.18 -8.46 -20.99
CA ILE A 278 -8.02 -8.65 -21.88
C ILE A 278 -7.51 -10.09 -21.80
N LEU A 279 -7.40 -10.61 -20.57
CA LEU A 279 -6.96 -11.97 -20.34
C LEU A 279 -8.01 -12.99 -20.78
N THR A 280 -9.28 -12.80 -20.40
CA THR A 280 -10.34 -13.77 -20.75
C THR A 280 -10.50 -13.89 -22.26
N THR A 281 -10.41 -12.78 -23.00
CA THR A 281 -10.43 -12.81 -24.47
C THR A 281 -9.23 -13.56 -25.04
N ALA A 282 -8.04 -13.40 -24.45
CA ALA A 282 -6.87 -14.18 -24.87
C ALA A 282 -7.07 -15.69 -24.58
N GLU A 283 -7.60 -16.05 -23.41
CA GLU A 283 -7.90 -17.44 -23.02
C GLU A 283 -8.95 -18.10 -23.94
N ASP A 284 -9.97 -17.33 -24.36
CA ASP A 284 -11.05 -17.81 -25.23
C ASP A 284 -10.66 -17.87 -26.72
N THR A 285 -9.53 -17.25 -27.10
CA THR A 285 -9.02 -17.30 -28.48
C THR A 285 -8.35 -18.65 -28.74
N ALA A 286 -8.74 -19.34 -29.81
CA ALA A 286 -8.14 -20.62 -30.18
C ALA A 286 -6.62 -20.46 -30.41
N ALA A 287 -5.83 -21.45 -29.99
CA ALA A 287 -4.36 -21.34 -29.96
C ALA A 287 -3.73 -21.08 -31.34
N ASP A 288 -4.38 -21.51 -32.41
CA ASP A 288 -4.00 -21.29 -33.81
C ASP A 288 -4.38 -19.89 -34.34
N GLN A 289 -5.18 -19.14 -33.58
CA GLN A 289 -5.67 -17.80 -33.92
C GLN A 289 -5.15 -16.72 -32.97
N ALA A 290 -4.49 -17.11 -31.87
CA ALA A 290 -3.93 -16.20 -30.90
C ALA A 290 -2.79 -15.38 -31.53
N ASN A 291 -2.82 -14.07 -31.33
CA ASN A 291 -1.74 -13.21 -31.77
C ASN A 291 -0.53 -13.30 -30.80
N GLU A 292 0.59 -12.73 -31.21
CA GLU A 292 1.84 -12.76 -30.43
C GLU A 292 1.66 -12.10 -29.05
N ASN A 293 0.97 -10.96 -28.97
CA ASN A 293 0.71 -10.25 -27.71
C ASN A 293 -0.10 -11.09 -26.72
N GLN A 294 -1.16 -11.76 -27.21
CA GLN A 294 -1.99 -12.66 -26.41
C GLN A 294 -1.16 -13.84 -25.88
N THR A 295 -0.28 -14.39 -26.71
CA THR A 295 0.59 -15.50 -26.31
C THR A 295 1.60 -15.04 -25.25
N THR A 296 2.25 -13.89 -25.43
CA THR A 296 3.16 -13.31 -24.44
C THR A 296 2.46 -13.02 -23.11
N LEU A 297 1.26 -12.44 -23.14
CA LEU A 297 0.46 -12.17 -21.95
C LEU A 297 0.06 -13.45 -21.21
N LEU A 298 -0.45 -14.45 -21.93
CA LEU A 298 -0.84 -15.73 -21.36
C LEU A 298 0.36 -16.48 -20.79
N ALA A 299 1.51 -16.45 -21.47
CA ALA A 299 2.73 -17.06 -20.97
C ALA A 299 3.15 -16.44 -19.63
N ALA A 300 3.20 -15.10 -19.53
CA ALA A 300 3.52 -14.41 -18.27
C ALA A 300 2.51 -14.75 -17.16
N TYR A 301 1.21 -14.75 -17.48
CA TYR A 301 0.15 -15.07 -16.54
C TYR A 301 0.19 -16.52 -16.02
N TYR A 302 0.45 -17.49 -16.91
CA TYR A 302 0.54 -18.90 -16.53
C TYR A 302 1.86 -19.22 -15.82
N ASN A 303 2.96 -18.57 -16.19
CA ASN A 303 4.23 -18.67 -15.47
C ASN A 303 4.07 -18.19 -14.03
N GLU A 304 3.39 -17.05 -13.82
CA GLU A 304 3.03 -16.59 -12.47
C GLU A 304 2.15 -17.61 -11.72
N ARG A 305 1.29 -18.40 -12.38
CA ARG A 305 0.48 -19.40 -11.66
C ARG A 305 1.25 -20.67 -11.31
N ASN A 306 2.11 -21.12 -12.23
CA ASN A 306 2.70 -22.45 -12.18
C ASN A 306 4.11 -22.46 -11.56
N ASP A 307 4.81 -21.33 -11.50
CA ASP A 307 6.16 -21.27 -10.95
C ASP A 307 6.15 -21.21 -9.42
N VAL A 308 6.30 -22.34 -8.74
CA VAL A 308 6.39 -22.41 -7.27
C VAL A 308 7.71 -21.86 -6.70
N THR A 309 8.66 -21.38 -7.51
CA THR A 309 9.93 -20.84 -7.02
C THR A 309 9.90 -19.33 -6.78
N GLN A 310 9.00 -18.60 -7.45
CA GLN A 310 8.82 -17.15 -7.26
C GLN A 310 7.51 -16.80 -6.53
N ASN A 311 7.59 -15.94 -5.52
CA ASN A 311 6.43 -15.23 -4.95
C ASN A 311 5.25 -16.09 -4.46
N ILE A 312 5.45 -17.36 -4.08
CA ILE A 312 4.39 -18.21 -3.44
C ILE A 312 3.66 -17.43 -2.34
N GLN A 313 4.40 -16.65 -1.55
CA GLN A 313 3.83 -15.92 -0.42
C GLN A 313 2.82 -14.85 -0.83
N GLN A 314 2.79 -14.39 -2.08
CA GLN A 314 1.77 -13.46 -2.58
C GLN A 314 0.58 -14.16 -3.26
N ARG A 315 0.61 -15.50 -3.34
CA ARG A 315 -0.39 -16.35 -4.03
C ARG A 315 -1.31 -17.10 -3.07
N LEU A 316 -0.96 -17.15 -1.80
CA LEU A 316 -1.81 -17.73 -0.78
C LEU A 316 -2.88 -16.68 -0.49
N PHE A 317 -4.11 -16.97 -0.93
CA PHE A 317 -5.33 -16.14 -0.94
C PHE A 317 -5.57 -15.32 -2.21
#